data_AF-A0A0C9MZV1-F1
#
_entry.id   AF-A0A0C9MZV1-F1
#
_cell.length_a   1.000
_cell.length_b   1.000
_cell.length_c   1.000
_cell.angle_alpha   90.00
_cell.angle_beta   90.00
_cell.angle_gamma   90.00
#
_symmetry.space_group_name_H-M   'P 1'
#
loop_
_entity.id
_entity.type
_entity.pdbx_description
1 polymer ?
#
loop_
_entity_poly.entity_id
_entity_poly.type
_entity_poly.pdbx_seq_one_letter_code
_entity_poly.pdbx_strand_id
1 'polypeptide(L)'
;MGEDEFNQAFLSTPLNIQICCLQASPRLFQASSKASRSLATTANAAAATENKTILELPKTVEASEEFSQVFEVPKRVTPTHDIPVCNLQMRGYLPQQLDFFADFARRAAFHMGMPCSGTVPLPTQTSRWTVIRSPFVHKKSQENFERKTHKRLLQIKDAHPEVVERWLRYLTMNAPAGIGMRATKIEFESLGKK
;
A
#
# COMPACT_ATOMS: atom_id res chain seq x y z
N MET A 1 51.42 -12.22 31.30
CA MET A 1 50.87 -11.54 32.50
C MET A 1 49.71 -10.67 32.00
N GLY A 2 48.45 -11.00 32.16
CA GLY A 2 47.75 -12.16 32.71
C GLY A 2 46.41 -12.26 31.99
N GLU A 3 45.88 -13.47 31.98
CA GLU A 3 44.63 -13.91 31.37
C GLU A 3 43.42 -13.46 32.20
N ASP A 4 42.26 -13.38 31.52
CA ASP A 4 40.94 -13.84 31.95
C ASP A 4 40.25 -13.29 33.22
N GLU A 5 38.93 -13.54 33.25
CA GLU A 5 37.99 -13.41 34.37
C GLU A 5 37.26 -12.05 34.54
N PHE A 6 36.14 -11.91 33.82
CA PHE A 6 34.91 -11.45 34.49
C PHE A 6 33.72 -12.27 34.00
N ASN A 7 33.69 -13.51 34.49
CA ASN A 7 32.63 -14.48 34.31
C ASN A 7 31.35 -14.01 35.02
N GLN A 8 30.23 -14.07 34.29
CA GLN A 8 28.97 -14.73 34.64
C GLN A 8 28.61 -14.90 36.13
N ALA A 9 27.47 -14.31 36.52
CA ALA A 9 26.32 -14.92 37.24
C ALA A 9 25.35 -13.78 37.62
N PHE A 10 24.06 -13.80 37.29
CA PHE A 10 23.09 -14.62 38.01
C PHE A 10 21.82 -14.79 37.17
N LEU A 11 21.43 -16.05 37.00
CA LEU A 11 20.12 -16.49 36.54
C LEU A 11 19.05 -16.26 37.61
N SER A 12 17.80 -16.27 37.13
CA SER A 12 16.57 -16.67 37.83
C SER A 12 15.89 -15.65 38.76
N THR A 13 14.72 -15.17 38.35
CA THR A 13 13.44 -15.76 38.79
C THR A 13 12.27 -15.25 37.93
N PRO A 14 11.28 -16.11 37.60
CA PRO A 14 10.01 -15.74 37.01
C PRO A 14 8.89 -15.66 38.08
N LEU A 15 7.99 -14.69 37.98
CA LEU A 15 6.64 -14.64 38.60
C LEU A 15 5.93 -13.43 37.97
N ASN A 16 5.04 -13.59 37.00
CA ASN A 16 3.64 -14.02 37.07
C ASN A 16 2.71 -12.94 37.65
N ILE A 17 1.51 -12.84 37.04
CA ILE A 17 0.31 -12.05 37.43
C ILE A 17 0.34 -10.60 36.88
N GLN A 18 -0.60 -10.08 36.06
CA GLN A 18 -2.02 -10.38 35.88
C GLN A 18 -2.50 -10.04 34.45
N ILE A 19 -3.37 -10.90 33.94
CA ILE A 19 -4.23 -10.69 32.77
C ILE A 19 -5.18 -9.51 33.05
N CYS A 20 -5.25 -8.54 32.12
CA CYS A 20 -6.43 -7.68 32.00
C CYS A 20 -6.87 -7.68 30.53
N CYS A 21 -7.69 -8.67 30.21
CA CYS A 21 -8.56 -8.68 29.04
C CYS A 21 -9.69 -7.70 29.33
N LEU A 22 -9.62 -6.46 28.83
CA LEU A 22 -10.77 -5.56 28.82
C LEU A 22 -11.38 -5.58 27.43
N GLN A 23 -12.48 -6.31 27.36
CA GLN A 23 -13.39 -6.41 26.22
C GLN A 23 -13.94 -5.02 25.87
N ALA A 24 -13.57 -4.51 24.69
CA ALA A 24 -14.36 -3.48 24.02
C ALA A 24 -15.27 -4.18 23.01
N SER A 25 -16.36 -4.77 23.51
CA SER A 25 -17.43 -5.27 22.65
C SER A 25 -18.18 -4.09 22.01
N PRO A 26 -18.69 -4.28 20.77
CA PRO A 26 -19.34 -3.23 20.00
C PRO A 26 -20.68 -2.83 20.62
N ARG A 27 -20.90 -1.52 20.80
CA ARG A 27 -22.25 -0.99 21.05
C ARG A 27 -23.07 -1.11 19.78
N LEU A 28 -23.80 -2.22 19.72
CA LEU A 28 -24.97 -2.43 18.89
C LEU A 28 -26.04 -1.41 19.33
N PHE A 29 -26.22 -0.33 18.56
CA PHE A 29 -27.36 0.56 18.73
C PHE A 29 -28.51 0.00 17.90
N GLN A 30 -29.44 -0.65 18.58
CA GLN A 30 -30.62 -1.28 18.02
C GLN A 30 -31.71 -0.21 17.87
N ALA A 31 -31.97 0.24 16.64
CA ALA A 31 -33.20 0.98 16.33
C ALA A 31 -34.26 -0.01 15.87
N SER A 32 -35.25 -0.19 16.74
CA SER A 32 -36.46 -0.98 16.53
C SER A 32 -37.44 -0.28 15.58
N SER A 33 -38.14 -1.13 14.82
CA SER A 33 -39.55 -1.02 14.38
C SER A 33 -39.99 0.13 13.49
N LYS A 34 -40.36 -0.23 12.25
CA LYS A 34 -41.75 -0.36 11.75
C LYS A 34 -41.69 -0.95 10.33
N ALA A 35 -42.24 -2.15 10.12
CA ALA A 35 -43.48 -2.39 9.34
C ALA A 35 -43.53 -1.55 8.04
N SER A 36 -43.53 -2.14 6.83
CA SER A 36 -44.53 -3.09 6.34
C SER A 36 -44.09 -3.85 5.08
N ARG A 37 -44.58 -5.10 4.96
CA ARG A 37 -45.11 -5.82 3.77
C ARG A 37 -45.19 -5.00 2.46
N SER A 38 -45.05 -5.52 1.23
CA SER A 38 -44.92 -6.87 0.67
C SER A 38 -44.95 -6.74 -0.88
N LEU A 39 -44.67 -7.86 -1.57
CA LEU A 39 -44.98 -8.23 -2.96
C LEU A 39 -44.02 -7.83 -4.09
N ALA A 40 -43.42 -8.87 -4.66
CA ALA A 40 -43.01 -8.95 -6.05
C ALA A 40 -44.23 -9.16 -6.95
N THR A 41 -44.28 -8.54 -8.13
CA THR A 41 -44.96 -9.10 -9.32
C THR A 41 -44.39 -8.49 -10.60
N THR A 42 -44.10 -9.36 -11.55
CA THR A 42 -43.75 -9.18 -12.96
C THR A 42 -44.84 -8.46 -13.78
N ALA A 43 -44.48 -7.61 -14.75
CA ALA A 43 -45.15 -7.51 -16.06
C ALA A 43 -44.50 -6.46 -17.00
N ASN A 44 -44.30 -6.87 -18.26
CA ASN A 44 -44.07 -6.02 -19.42
C ASN A 44 -45.38 -5.38 -19.90
N ALA A 45 -45.31 -4.15 -20.44
CA ALA A 45 -45.72 -3.78 -21.82
C ALA A 45 -46.12 -2.29 -21.98
N ALA A 46 -45.43 -1.65 -22.94
CA ALA A 46 -45.91 -0.72 -23.98
C ALA A 46 -46.66 0.60 -23.64
N ALA A 47 -45.98 1.69 -24.05
CA ALA A 47 -46.44 2.82 -24.88
C ALA A 47 -47.50 3.82 -24.35
N ALA A 48 -47.06 5.06 -24.12
CA ALA A 48 -47.66 6.26 -24.75
C ALA A 48 -46.77 7.50 -24.57
N THR A 49 -46.46 8.10 -25.72
CA THR A 49 -46.05 9.46 -26.07
C THR A 49 -46.32 10.56 -25.03
N GLU A 50 -45.27 11.30 -24.64
CA GLU A 50 -45.29 12.77 -24.56
C GLU A 50 -43.91 13.32 -24.94
N ASN A 51 -43.88 14.06 -26.06
CA ASN A 51 -42.73 14.83 -26.49
C ASN A 51 -42.53 16.02 -25.54
N LYS A 52 -41.45 16.00 -24.77
CA LYS A 52 -40.82 17.23 -24.29
C LYS A 52 -39.42 17.29 -24.84
N THR A 53 -39.24 18.18 -25.79
CA THR A 53 -37.95 18.67 -26.28
C THR A 53 -37.12 19.11 -25.09
N ILE A 54 -36.25 18.23 -24.62
CA ILE A 54 -35.07 18.60 -23.86
C ILE A 54 -33.95 18.53 -24.88
N LEU A 55 -33.24 19.64 -25.05
CA LEU A 55 -31.97 19.66 -25.75
C LEU A 55 -31.08 18.60 -25.08
N GLU A 56 -30.88 17.46 -25.73
CA GLU A 56 -29.89 16.47 -25.30
C GLU A 56 -28.52 17.12 -25.47
N LEU A 57 -28.02 17.71 -24.39
CA LEU A 57 -26.60 17.92 -24.22
C LEU A 57 -25.93 16.55 -24.33
N PRO A 58 -24.87 16.40 -25.14
CA PRO A 58 -24.17 15.14 -25.26
C PRO A 58 -23.73 14.70 -23.87
N LYS A 59 -24.03 13.43 -23.52
CA LYS A 59 -23.80 12.80 -22.21
C LYS A 59 -22.58 13.39 -21.48
N THR A 60 -22.84 14.24 -20.50
CA THR A 60 -21.90 14.73 -19.48
C THR A 60 -21.55 13.66 -18.43
N VAL A 61 -21.85 12.39 -18.71
CA VAL A 61 -21.66 11.26 -17.79
C VAL A 61 -20.22 10.75 -17.83
N GLU A 62 -19.59 10.68 -19.01
CA GLU A 62 -18.24 10.11 -19.13
C GLU A 62 -17.14 10.99 -18.50
N ALA A 63 -17.27 12.32 -18.61
CA ALA A 63 -16.29 13.25 -18.03
C ALA A 63 -16.44 13.44 -16.51
N SER A 64 -17.64 13.21 -15.96
CA SER A 64 -17.87 13.29 -14.51
C SER A 64 -17.44 12.02 -13.78
N GLU A 65 -17.53 10.87 -14.45
CA GLU A 65 -17.04 9.59 -13.89
C GLU A 65 -15.51 9.57 -13.76
N GLU A 66 -14.74 10.06 -14.73
CA GLU A 66 -13.27 10.08 -14.61
C GLU A 66 -12.77 11.02 -13.50
N PHE A 67 -13.40 12.19 -13.34
CA PHE A 67 -13.06 13.11 -12.25
C PHE A 67 -13.35 12.48 -10.88
N SER A 68 -14.46 11.73 -10.74
CA SER A 68 -14.82 11.07 -9.49
C SER A 68 -13.80 10.01 -9.05
N GLN A 69 -13.26 9.24 -9.99
CA GLN A 69 -12.35 8.13 -9.69
C GLN A 69 -11.00 8.57 -9.11
N VAL A 70 -10.59 9.82 -9.34
CA VAL A 70 -9.34 10.36 -8.80
C VAL A 70 -9.44 10.62 -7.30
N PHE A 71 -10.57 11.16 -6.83
CA PHE A 71 -10.79 11.48 -5.41
C PHE A 71 -11.26 10.27 -4.60
N GLU A 72 -11.71 9.21 -5.26
CA GLU A 72 -12.03 7.95 -4.61
C GLU A 72 -10.79 7.16 -4.17
N VAL A 73 -11.00 6.27 -3.20
CA VAL A 73 -9.99 5.29 -2.82
C VAL A 73 -9.71 4.38 -4.01
N PRO A 74 -8.44 4.12 -4.37
CA PRO A 74 -8.14 3.28 -5.52
C PRO A 74 -8.72 1.88 -5.39
N LYS A 75 -9.49 1.53 -6.41
CA LYS A 75 -10.15 0.23 -6.58
C LYS A 75 -9.10 -0.88 -6.64
N ARG A 76 -9.45 -2.07 -6.14
CA ARG A 76 -8.55 -3.23 -6.07
C ARG A 76 -9.13 -4.38 -6.89
N VAL A 77 -8.27 -5.08 -7.62
CA VAL A 77 -8.61 -6.35 -8.27
C VAL A 77 -8.36 -7.48 -7.27
N THR A 78 -9.28 -8.43 -7.18
CA THR A 78 -9.14 -9.62 -6.33
C THR A 78 -8.20 -10.64 -6.97
N PRO A 79 -7.22 -11.20 -6.24
CA PRO A 79 -6.35 -12.27 -6.75
C PRO A 79 -7.12 -13.60 -6.85
N THR A 80 -6.69 -14.47 -7.76
CA THR A 80 -7.31 -15.79 -7.99
C THR A 80 -6.53 -16.90 -7.29
N HIS A 81 -5.20 -16.90 -7.46
CA HIS A 81 -4.29 -17.97 -6.99
C HIS A 81 -3.31 -17.47 -5.91
N ASP A 82 -3.25 -16.16 -5.66
CA ASP A 82 -2.41 -15.52 -4.63
C ASP A 82 -0.89 -15.73 -4.82
N ILE A 83 -0.45 -16.02 -6.05
CA ILE A 83 0.96 -16.28 -6.36
C ILE A 83 1.70 -14.95 -6.60
N PRO A 84 2.78 -14.64 -5.88
CA PRO A 84 3.56 -13.43 -6.11
C PRO A 84 4.36 -13.51 -7.42
N VAL A 85 4.23 -12.49 -8.27
CA VAL A 85 4.98 -12.40 -9.53
C VAL A 85 6.03 -11.29 -9.46
N CYS A 86 5.72 -10.17 -8.80
CA CYS A 86 6.64 -9.04 -8.70
C CYS A 86 6.58 -8.38 -7.33
N ASN A 87 7.77 -8.13 -6.76
CA ASN A 87 7.95 -7.31 -5.58
C ASN A 87 8.63 -6.00 -5.97
N LEU A 88 7.92 -4.89 -5.85
CA LEU A 88 8.46 -3.55 -6.04
C LEU A 88 8.77 -2.92 -4.69
N GLN A 89 10.07 -2.76 -4.40
CA GLN A 89 10.55 -2.02 -3.24
C GLN A 89 10.92 -0.60 -3.65
N MET A 90 10.28 0.39 -3.02
CA MET A 90 10.59 1.80 -3.20
C MET A 90 11.33 2.31 -1.96
N ARG A 91 12.33 3.17 -2.17
CA ARG A 91 13.13 3.78 -1.11
C ARG A 91 13.18 5.29 -1.35
N GLY A 92 13.03 6.08 -0.29
CA GLY A 92 13.11 7.53 -0.39
C GLY A 92 13.41 8.17 0.96
N TYR A 93 13.82 9.43 0.93
CA TYR A 93 14.05 10.23 2.13
C TYR A 93 12.80 11.01 2.56
N LEU A 94 11.91 11.32 1.61
CA LEU A 94 10.64 12.02 1.88
C LEU A 94 9.48 11.01 1.91
N PRO A 95 8.82 10.81 3.06
CA PRO A 95 7.73 9.82 3.17
C PRO A 95 6.52 10.21 2.32
N GLN A 96 6.18 11.51 2.25
CA GLN A 96 5.01 12.03 1.54
C GLN A 96 5.04 11.71 0.03
N GLN A 97 6.18 11.96 -0.62
CA GLN A 97 6.35 11.64 -2.05
C GLN A 97 6.33 10.14 -2.30
N LEU A 98 6.91 9.37 -1.37
CA LEU A 98 6.95 7.91 -1.46
C LEU A 98 5.56 7.29 -1.29
N ASP A 99 4.70 7.86 -0.46
CA ASP A 99 3.31 7.43 -0.29
C ASP A 99 2.44 7.83 -1.49
N PHE A 100 2.61 9.05 -2.00
CA PHE A 100 1.97 9.50 -3.24
C PHE A 100 2.31 8.59 -4.43
N PHE A 101 3.60 8.27 -4.60
CA PHE A 101 4.04 7.41 -5.69
C PHE A 101 3.57 5.96 -5.54
N ALA A 102 3.52 5.44 -4.30
CA ALA A 102 2.96 4.12 -4.04
C ALA A 102 1.46 4.05 -4.44
N ASP A 103 0.72 5.11 -4.16
CA ASP A 103 -0.69 5.22 -4.52
C ASP A 103 -0.89 5.33 -6.03
N PHE A 104 -0.06 6.13 -6.71
CA PHE A 104 0.02 6.19 -8.16
C PHE A 104 0.31 4.82 -8.80
N ALA A 105 1.30 4.10 -8.28
CA ALA A 105 1.68 2.79 -8.80
C ALA A 105 0.55 1.76 -8.64
N ARG A 106 -0.22 1.85 -7.55
CA ARG A 106 -1.41 1.03 -7.33
C ARG A 106 -2.53 1.34 -8.31
N ARG A 107 -2.81 2.63 -8.60
CA ARG A 107 -3.80 3.03 -9.61
C ARG A 107 -3.41 2.49 -10.99
N ALA A 108 -2.15 2.63 -11.37
CA ALA A 108 -1.65 2.09 -12.64
C ALA A 108 -1.86 0.57 -12.76
N ALA A 109 -1.58 -0.18 -11.67
CA ALA A 109 -1.79 -1.63 -11.65
C ALA A 109 -3.28 -2.01 -11.79
N PHE A 110 -4.20 -1.24 -11.19
CA PHE A 110 -5.64 -1.46 -11.31
C PHE A 110 -6.11 -1.35 -12.77
N HIS A 111 -5.69 -0.31 -13.50
CA HIS A 111 -6.06 -0.15 -14.92
C HIS A 111 -5.49 -1.23 -15.83
N MET A 112 -4.38 -1.88 -15.43
CA MET A 112 -3.83 -3.04 -16.12
C MET A 112 -4.46 -4.38 -15.69
N GLY A 113 -5.44 -4.37 -14.78
CA GLY A 113 -6.13 -5.57 -14.32
C GLY A 113 -5.30 -6.46 -13.39
N MET A 114 -4.23 -5.93 -12.79
CA MET A 114 -3.32 -6.70 -11.95
C MET A 114 -3.74 -6.60 -10.47
N PRO A 115 -3.91 -7.71 -9.75
CA PRO A 115 -4.19 -7.67 -8.32
C PRO A 115 -2.94 -7.23 -7.55
N CYS A 116 -2.99 -6.00 -7.05
CA CYS A 116 -1.93 -5.39 -6.26
C CYS A 116 -2.29 -5.38 -4.77
N SER A 117 -1.32 -5.78 -3.93
CA SER A 117 -1.41 -5.57 -2.49
C SER A 117 -1.48 -4.08 -2.15
N GLY A 118 -2.03 -3.74 -0.99
CA GLY A 118 -1.87 -2.40 -0.43
C GLY A 118 -0.40 -2.05 -0.19
N THR A 119 -0.11 -0.76 -0.02
CA THR A 119 1.23 -0.27 0.31
C THR A 119 1.66 -0.77 1.69
N VAL A 120 2.67 -1.63 1.74
CA VAL A 120 3.21 -2.15 3.00
C VAL A 120 4.39 -1.26 3.45
N PRO A 121 4.31 -0.59 4.61
CA PRO A 121 5.44 0.15 5.16
C PRO A 121 6.47 -0.82 5.72
N LEU A 122 7.69 -0.76 5.18
CA LEU A 122 8.82 -1.48 5.73
C LEU A 122 9.52 -0.61 6.79
N PRO A 123 10.21 -1.21 7.76
CA PRO A 123 10.91 -0.46 8.80
C PRO A 123 11.93 0.51 8.18
N THR A 124 11.90 1.75 8.67
CA THR A 124 12.78 2.83 8.22
C THR A 124 14.19 2.58 8.72
N GLN A 125 15.18 2.67 7.83
CA GLN A 125 16.58 2.58 8.24
C GLN A 125 17.08 3.97 8.62
N THR A 126 17.62 4.11 9.83
CA THR A 126 18.16 5.38 10.33
C THR A 126 19.67 5.24 10.47
N SER A 127 20.42 5.90 9.58
CA SER A 127 21.87 6.03 9.69
C SER A 127 22.18 7.29 10.47
N ARG A 128 22.97 7.19 11.55
CA ARG A 128 23.38 8.33 12.38
C ARG A 128 24.88 8.52 12.31
N TRP A 129 25.33 9.77 12.25
CA TRP A 129 26.75 10.12 12.34
C TRP A 129 26.92 11.40 13.15
N THR A 130 28.06 11.51 13.81
CA THR A 130 28.38 12.64 14.68
C THR A 130 29.58 13.39 14.12
N VAL A 131 29.43 14.69 13.90
CA VAL A 131 30.50 15.56 13.38
C VAL A 131 30.84 16.63 14.41
N ILE A 132 32.10 17.04 14.47
CA ILE A 132 32.51 18.20 15.29
C ILE A 132 31.91 19.46 14.65
N ARG A 133 31.32 20.36 15.45
CA ARG A 133 30.72 21.60 14.90
C ARG A 133 31.78 22.59 14.39
N SER A 134 32.91 22.67 15.08
CA SER A 134 34.05 23.50 14.70
C SER A 134 34.93 22.81 13.65
N PRO A 135 35.53 23.55 12.70
CA PRO A 135 36.56 22.98 11.82
C PRO A 135 37.82 22.51 12.57
N PHE A 136 38.10 23.06 13.77
CA PHE A 136 39.33 22.73 14.53
C PHE A 136 39.11 22.66 16.06
N VAL A 137 39.86 21.76 16.71
CA VAL A 137 40.09 21.56 18.17
C VAL A 137 38.87 21.28 19.08
N HIS A 138 37.70 21.85 18.84
CA HIS A 138 36.57 21.81 19.79
C HIS A 138 35.77 20.48 19.80
N LYS A 139 36.41 19.35 20.16
CA LYS A 139 35.80 17.99 20.17
C LYS A 139 34.62 17.80 21.14
N LYS A 140 34.52 18.59 22.22
CA LYS A 140 33.37 18.54 23.15
C LYS A 140 32.08 19.05 22.51
N SER A 141 32.18 19.85 21.44
CA SER A 141 31.04 20.35 20.68
C SER A 141 30.81 19.48 19.44
N GLN A 142 29.88 18.54 19.55
CA GLN A 142 29.49 17.63 18.47
C GLN A 142 28.02 17.85 18.08
N GLU A 143 27.72 17.53 16.83
CA GLU A 143 26.38 17.57 16.26
C GLU A 143 26.03 16.19 15.69
N ASN A 144 24.81 15.74 16.00
CA ASN A 144 24.29 14.46 15.53
C ASN A 144 23.47 14.71 14.27
N PHE A 145 23.85 14.06 13.19
CA PHE A 145 23.08 14.04 11.96
C PHE A 145 22.46 12.66 11.77
N GLU A 146 21.28 12.64 11.15
CA GLU A 146 20.64 11.40 10.76
C GLU A 146 20.15 11.44 9.32
N ARG A 147 20.21 10.29 8.66
CA ARG A 147 19.54 10.02 7.39
C ARG A 147 18.55 8.90 7.60
N LYS A 148 17.26 9.22 7.45
CA LYS A 148 16.16 8.26 7.49
C LYS A 148 15.82 7.84 6.07
N THR A 149 15.97 6.55 5.78
CA THR A 149 15.54 5.96 4.51
C THR A 149 14.24 5.20 4.74
N HIS A 150 13.14 5.79 4.28
CA HIS A 150 11.83 5.19 4.30
C HIS A 150 11.71 4.17 3.16
N LYS A 151 11.02 3.06 3.44
CA LYS A 151 10.89 1.94 2.51
C LYS A 151 9.43 1.53 2.42
N ARG A 152 8.97 1.29 1.21
CA ARG A 152 7.63 0.76 0.93
C ARG A 152 7.76 -0.44 0.02
N LEU A 153 6.90 -1.43 0.23
CA LEU A 153 6.80 -2.62 -0.60
C LEU A 153 5.41 -2.65 -1.23
N LEU A 154 5.38 -2.82 -2.56
CA LEU A 154 4.20 -3.18 -3.33
C LEU A 154 4.42 -4.57 -3.90
N GLN A 155 3.45 -5.45 -3.68
CA GLN A 155 3.50 -6.82 -4.14
C GLN A 155 2.36 -7.05 -5.14
N ILE A 156 2.73 -7.51 -6.32
CA ILE A 156 1.80 -7.90 -7.39
C ILE A 156 1.67 -9.41 -7.38
N LYS A 157 0.40 -9.86 -7.48
CA LYS A 157 0.06 -11.27 -7.59
C LYS A 157 -0.57 -11.56 -8.96
N ASP A 158 -0.57 -12.83 -9.35
CA ASP A 158 -1.38 -13.39 -10.46
C ASP A 158 -1.42 -12.55 -11.76
N ALA A 159 -0.27 -12.01 -12.19
CA ALA A 159 -0.18 -11.15 -13.37
C ALA A 159 0.74 -11.74 -14.44
N HIS A 160 0.44 -11.47 -15.71
CA HIS A 160 1.28 -11.89 -16.82
C HIS A 160 2.64 -11.15 -16.81
N PRO A 161 3.78 -11.82 -17.07
CA PRO A 161 5.11 -11.22 -17.00
C PRO A 161 5.28 -9.99 -17.91
N GLU A 162 4.71 -10.01 -19.11
CA GLU A 162 4.79 -8.87 -20.04
C GLU A 162 4.03 -7.63 -19.52
N VAL A 163 2.93 -7.84 -18.81
CA VAL A 163 2.12 -6.75 -18.24
C VAL A 163 2.89 -6.13 -17.07
N VAL A 164 3.56 -6.95 -16.25
CA VAL A 164 4.46 -6.49 -15.18
C VAL A 164 5.57 -5.61 -15.75
N GLU A 165 6.20 -6.02 -16.85
CA GLU A 165 7.26 -5.24 -17.49
C GLU A 165 6.75 -3.89 -18.02
N ARG A 166 5.57 -3.88 -18.66
CA ARG A 166 4.93 -2.64 -19.11
C ARG A 166 4.63 -1.70 -17.94
N TRP A 167 4.15 -2.24 -16.82
CA TRP A 167 3.92 -1.47 -15.60
C TRP A 167 5.21 -0.89 -15.04
N LEU A 168 6.27 -1.69 -14.91
CA LEU A 168 7.58 -1.21 -14.43
C LEU A 168 8.15 -0.10 -15.33
N ARG A 169 8.01 -0.22 -16.65
CA ARG A 169 8.41 0.81 -17.61
C ARG A 169 7.60 2.09 -17.40
N TYR A 170 6.28 1.99 -17.27
CA TYR A 170 5.40 3.13 -17.01
C TYR A 170 5.76 3.86 -15.70
N LEU A 171 6.10 3.11 -14.65
CA LEU A 171 6.54 3.69 -13.38
C LEU A 171 7.89 4.42 -13.49
N THR A 172 8.83 3.85 -14.24
CA THR A 172 10.15 4.46 -14.42
C THR A 172 10.05 5.80 -15.15
N MET A 173 9.13 5.92 -16.12
CA MET A 173 8.89 7.17 -16.84
C MET A 173 8.24 8.26 -15.99
N ASN A 174 7.38 7.88 -15.03
CA ASN A 174 6.61 8.80 -14.20
C ASN A 174 7.12 8.89 -12.75
N ALA A 175 8.35 8.41 -12.48
CA ALA A 175 8.91 8.44 -11.14
C ALA A 175 9.24 9.88 -10.72
N PRO A 176 8.74 10.35 -9.55
CA PRO A 176 9.13 11.64 -9.03
C PRO A 176 10.58 11.61 -8.53
N ALA A 177 11.20 12.79 -8.48
CA ALA A 177 12.58 12.93 -8.04
C ALA A 177 12.79 12.40 -6.60
N GLY A 178 13.91 11.73 -6.35
CA GLY A 178 14.30 11.27 -5.02
C GLY A 178 13.71 9.91 -4.58
N ILE A 179 13.04 9.18 -5.48
CA ILE A 179 12.59 7.80 -5.24
C ILE A 179 13.52 6.82 -5.95
N GLY A 180 14.12 5.90 -5.20
CA GLY A 180 14.84 4.74 -5.72
C GLY A 180 13.94 3.51 -5.79
N MET A 181 13.92 2.82 -6.92
CA MET A 181 13.10 1.62 -7.14
C MET A 181 13.99 0.37 -7.26
N ARG A 182 13.52 -0.74 -6.68
CA ARG A 182 14.08 -2.07 -6.86
C ARG A 182 12.94 -3.04 -7.14
N ALA A 183 12.91 -3.62 -8.34
CA ALA A 183 11.97 -4.66 -8.69
C ALA A 183 12.62 -6.05 -8.54
N THR A 184 11.87 -7.02 -8.04
CA THR A 184 12.23 -8.44 -8.03
C THR A 184 11.13 -9.20 -8.75
N LYS A 185 11.42 -9.70 -9.95
CA LYS A 185 10.51 -10.49 -10.78
C LYS A 185 10.73 -11.97 -10.47
N ILE A 186 9.63 -12.69 -10.28
CA ILE A 186 9.61 -14.13 -10.03
C ILE A 186 8.97 -14.76 -11.28
N GLU A 187 9.72 -15.62 -11.96
CA GLU A 187 9.29 -16.29 -13.18
C GLU A 187 9.20 -17.80 -12.93
N PHE A 188 8.20 -18.44 -13.54
CA PHE A 188 8.04 -19.88 -13.50
C PHE A 188 8.58 -20.46 -14.80
N GLU A 189 9.59 -21.31 -14.70
CA GLU A 189 10.13 -22.05 -15.81
C GLU A 189 9.88 -23.55 -15.59
N SER A 190 9.47 -24.26 -16.63
CA SER A 190 9.38 -25.72 -16.56
C SER A 190 10.77 -26.31 -16.55
N LEU A 191 11.01 -27.31 -15.70
CA LEU A 191 12.24 -28.09 -15.74
C LEU A 191 12.31 -28.78 -17.11
N GLY A 192 13.32 -28.43 -17.92
CA GLY A 192 13.55 -29.02 -19.24
C GLY A 192 13.50 -30.54 -19.16
N LYS A 193 12.66 -31.16 -20.00
CA LYS A 193 12.57 -32.62 -20.06
C LYS A 193 13.89 -33.15 -20.62
N LYS A 194 14.57 -33.99 -19.85
CA LYS A 194 15.77 -34.72 -20.28
C LYS A 194 15.43 -35.76 -21.33
#